data_AF-A0A3E0N6H4-F1
#
_entry.id   AF-A0A3E0N6H4-F1
#
_cell.length_a   1.000
_cell.length_b   1.000
_cell.length_c   1.000
_cell.angle_alpha   90.00
_cell.angle_beta   90.00
_cell.angle_gamma   90.00
#
_symmetry.space_group_name_H-M   'P 1'
#
loop_
_entity.id
_entity.type
_entity.pdbx_description
1 polymer ?
#
loop_
_entity_poly.entity_id
_entity_poly.type
_entity_poly.pdbx_seq_one_letter_code
_entity_poly.pdbx_strand_id
1 'polypeptide(L)' 'MKWLLLMVIAEVNGELTVHVLSDHDTMAQCHVAGTYINWEERMPMNKEMLCFPTNIEVIR' A
#
# COMPACT_ATOMS: atom_id res chain seq x y z
N MET A 1 11.65 6.57 10.91
CA MET A 1 11.06 6.66 9.55
C MET A 1 10.57 5.28 9.20
N LYS A 2 9.31 5.15 8.81
CA LYS A 2 8.67 3.88 8.45
C LYS A 2 8.18 3.95 7.01
N TRP A 3 7.92 2.81 6.41
CA TRP A 3 7.35 2.69 5.07
C TRP A 3 6.00 2.01 5.17
N LEU A 4 4.95 2.68 4.72
CA LEU A 4 3.61 2.13 4.69
C LEU A 4 3.33 1.52 3.33
N LEU A 5 2.84 0.29 3.31
CA LEU A 5 2.22 -0.28 2.13
C LEU A 5 0.77 0.20 2.08
N LEU A 6 0.44 0.98 1.07
CA LEU A 6 -0.89 1.53 0.85
C LEU A 6 -1.55 0.80 -0.32
N MET A 7 -2.84 0.51 -0.19
CA MET A 7 -3.70 0.16 -1.32
C MET A 7 -4.53 1.39 -1.67
N VAL A 8 -4.37 1.88 -2.90
CA VAL A 8 -5.17 2.97 -3.45
C VAL A 8 -6.20 2.36 -4.39
N ILE A 9 -7.47 2.73 -4.21
CA ILE A 9 -8.59 2.28 -5.02
C ILE A 9 -9.21 3.50 -5.69
N ALA A 10 -9.29 3.45 -7.02
CA ALA A 10 -10.05 4.41 -7.80
C ALA A 10 -11.53 4.01 -7.81
N GLU A 11 -12.38 4.88 -7.28
CA GLU A 11 -13.82 4.72 -7.22
C GLU A 11 -14.50 5.30 -8.48
N VAL A 12 -15.69 4.81 -8.81
CA VAL A 12 -16.42 5.19 -10.03
C VAL A 12 -16.80 6.68 -10.05
N ASN A 13 -16.95 7.29 -8.88
CA ASN A 13 -17.24 8.72 -8.72
C ASN A 13 -15.99 9.62 -8.83
N GLY A 14 -14.81 9.06 -9.12
CA GLY A 14 -13.55 9.79 -9.21
C GLY A 14 -12.86 10.02 -7.87
N GLU A 15 -13.38 9.48 -6.77
CA GLU A 15 -12.73 9.49 -5.47
C GLU A 15 -11.61 8.44 -5.40
N LEU A 16 -10.66 8.67 -4.48
CA LEU A 16 -9.60 7.74 -4.17
C LEU A 16 -9.75 7.27 -2.72
N THR A 17 -9.96 5.97 -2.53
CA THR A 17 -9.94 5.33 -1.21
C THR A 17 -8.53 4.81 -0.94
N VAL A 18 -7.98 5.12 0.23
CA VAL A 18 -6.62 4.68 0.62
C VAL A 18 -6.69 3.82 1.89
N HIS A 19 -6.14 2.62 1.82
CA HIS A 19 -6.01 1.70 2.94
C HIS A 19 -4.54 1.46 3.28
N VAL A 20 -4.19 1.52 4.57
CA VAL A 20 -2.88 1.07 5.06
C VAL A 20 -2.95 -0.45 5.25
N LEU A 21 -2.11 -1.19 4.53
CA LEU A 21 -2.04 -2.65 4.63
C LEU A 21 -1.02 -3.10 5.67
N SER A 22 0.13 -2.44 5.73
CA SER A 22 1.23 -2.78 6.65
C SER A 22 2.24 -1.65 6.79
N ASP A 23 3.07 -1.73 7.82
CA ASP A 23 4.24 -0.86 8.04
C ASP A 23 5.54 -1.68 8.03
N HIS A 24 6.62 -1.05 7.55
CA HIS A 24 7.93 -1.67 7.36
C HIS A 24 9.06 -0.72 7.77
N ASP A 25 10.19 -1.28 8.20
CA ASP A 25 11.36 -0.48 8.59
C ASP A 25 12.11 0.07 7.38
N THR A 26 12.03 -0.62 6.23
CA THR A 26 12.76 -0.25 5.01
C THR A 26 11.85 -0.23 3.79
N MET A 27 12.22 0.60 2.80
CA MET A 27 11.55 0.67 1.50
C MET A 27 11.53 -0.68 0.79
N ALA A 28 12.64 -1.42 0.87
CA ALA A 28 12.79 -2.73 0.22
C ALA A 28 11.81 -3.75 0.81
N GLN A 29 11.66 -3.81 2.14
CA GLN A 29 10.69 -4.69 2.78
C GLN A 29 9.25 -4.38 2.35
N CYS A 30 8.91 -3.09 2.25
CA CYS A 30 7.59 -2.67 1.77
C CYS A 30 7.34 -3.12 0.32
N HIS A 31 8.29 -2.92 -0.60
CA HIS A 31 8.12 -3.35 -2.00
C HIS A 31 8.02 -4.86 -2.15
N VAL A 32 8.80 -5.63 -1.39
CA VAL A 32 8.72 -7.10 -1.39
C VAL A 32 7.34 -7.55 -0.89
N ALA A 33 6.82 -6.95 0.18
CA ALA A 33 5.49 -7.24 0.69
C ALA A 33 4.38 -6.91 -0.34
N GLY A 34 4.44 -5.74 -0.98
CA GLY A 34 3.49 -5.35 -2.03
C GLY A 34 3.58 -6.27 -3.25
N THR A 35 4.77 -6.73 -3.62
CA THR A 35 4.96 -7.71 -4.71
C THR A 35 4.30 -9.03 -4.36
N TYR A 36 4.47 -9.54 -3.14
CA TYR A 36 3.84 -10.79 -2.72
C TYR A 36 2.32 -10.75 -2.90
N ILE A 37 1.67 -9.69 -2.42
CA ILE A 37 0.20 -9.55 -2.51
C ILE A 37 -0.26 -9.37 -3.97
N ASN A 38 0.48 -8.59 -4.77
CA ASN A 38 0.15 -8.37 -6.19
C ASN A 38 0.29 -9.66 -7.03
N TRP A 39 1.21 -10.55 -6.70
CA TRP A 39 1.37 -11.81 -7.43
C TRP A 39 0.35 -12.88 -7.01
N GLU A 40 -0.08 -12.88 -5.75
CA GLU A 40 -1.08 -13.82 -5.24
C GLU A 40 -2.51 -13.43 -5.66
N GLU A 41 -2.81 -12.13 -5.72
CA GLU A 41 -4.12 -11.63 -6.14
C GLU A 41 -4.05 -11.15 -7.59
N ARG A 42 -5.01 -11.52 -8.44
CA ARG A 42 -5.21 -10.85 -9.72
C ARG A 42 -5.76 -9.42 -9.51
N MET A 43 -4.96 -8.54 -8.90
CA MET A 43 -4.77 -7.18 -9.41
C MET A 43 -5.95 -6.50 -10.11
N PRO A 44 -7.09 -6.12 -9.48
CA PRO A 44 -8.12 -5.40 -10.23
C PRO A 44 -7.55 -4.09 -10.79
N MET A 45 -7.93 -3.74 -12.02
CA MET A 45 -7.39 -2.56 -12.74
C MET A 45 -7.58 -1.22 -12.03
N ASN A 46 -8.53 -1.12 -11.10
CA ASN A 46 -8.80 0.09 -10.34
C ASN A 46 -8.05 0.15 -9.00
N LYS A 47 -7.11 -0.77 -8.76
CA LYS A 47 -6.32 -0.83 -7.53
C LYS A 47 -4.84 -0.72 -7.85
N GLU A 48 -4.12 -0.01 -7.00
CA GLU A 48 -2.66 0.13 -7.07
C GLU A 48 -2.06 0.03 -5.68
N MET A 49 -0.85 -0.53 -5.57
CA MET A 49 -0.12 -0.64 -4.31
C MET A 49 1.09 0.28 -4.30
N LEU A 50 1.22 1.09 -3.25
CA LEU A 50 2.25 2.10 -3.13
C LEU A 50 2.99 1.98 -1.82
N CYS A 51 4.32 2.11 -1.86
CA CYS A 51 5.15 2.25 -0.68
C CYS A 51 5.40 3.72 -0.38
N PHE A 52 4.92 4.19 0.76
CA PHE A 52 4.98 5.61 1.13
C PHE A 52 5.81 5.82 2.41
N PRO A 53 6.83 6.70 2.39
CA PRO A 53 7.61 7.00 3.59
C PRO A 53 6.78 7.84 4.56
N THR A 54 6.81 7.50 5.83
CA THR A 54 6.13 8.25 6.90
C THR A 54 7.04 8.48 8.10
N ASN A 55 6.83 9.61 8.76
CA ASN A 55 7.36 9.95 10.07
C ASN A 55 6.32 9.74 11.19
N ILE A 56 5.10 9.29 10.84
CA ILE A 56 4.01 9.06 11.77
C ILE A 56 4.04 7.60 12.21
N GLU A 57 3.99 7.36 13.52
CA GLU A 57 3.78 6.02 14.07
C GLU A 57 2.30 5.63 13.88
N VAL A 58 2.06 4.57 13.11
CA VAL A 58 0.71 4.03 12.95
C VAL A 58 0.36 3.27 14.22
N ILE A 59 -0.48 3.87 15.07
CA ILE A 59 -1.01 3.23 16.28
C ILE A 59 -1.99 2.14 15.81
N ARG A 60 -1.69 0.89 16.13
CA ARG A 60 -2.50 -0.30 15.80
C ARG A 60 -3.64 -0.50 16.79
#